data_AF-A0A8S3GJS8-F1
#
_entry.id   AF-A0A8S3GJS8-F1
#
_cell.length_a   1.000
_cell.length_b   1.000
_cell.length_c   1.000
_cell.angle_alpha   90.00
_cell.angle_beta   90.00
_cell.angle_gamma   90.00
#
_symmetry.space_group_name_H-M   'P 1'
#
loop_
_entity.id
_entity.type
_entity.pdbx_description
1 polymer ?
#
loop_
_entity_poly.entity_id
_entity_poly.type
_entity_poly.pdbx_seq_one_letter_code
_entity_poly.pdbx_strand_id
1 'polypeptide(L)'
;IEGVLPETEHIYDDIFFERLTGVVNALDNVKAREYMDRRCVYYRKPLVDSGTLGTKASVQVVVPHVTESYSSTRDPPDPSIPMCLLHNFPNLIEHTIQWARDNFAGLFTIPAQQAEEYQREPKEFLQRVSKNNSAYDRNEITENVKRSLGQDRPKDFLDCIKWARSLFEKQFHNTIAQLLYNFPEDHVTTAGERFWSRNKRCPHVLHFDVNNKTHLDFIVAASNLLAYIYHIEQLRDNEYIAAEVAKIQVPEFQPKVGVTIFENDEQLKNDMEQR
;
A
#
# COMPACT_ATOMS: atom_id res chain seq x y z
N ILE A 1 11.90 12.90 -23.87
CA ILE A 1 13.03 13.43 -23.07
C ILE A 1 13.23 12.42 -21.96
N GLU A 2 14.34 11.68 -21.99
CA GLU A 2 14.65 10.72 -20.94
C GLU A 2 15.19 11.48 -19.71
N GLY A 3 14.73 11.10 -18.51
CA GLY A 3 15.15 11.74 -17.26
C GLY A 3 16.62 11.49 -16.94
N VAL A 4 17.22 12.30 -16.06
CA VAL A 4 18.62 12.12 -15.65
C VAL A 4 18.68 11.08 -14.52
N LEU A 5 19.03 9.85 -14.89
CA LEU A 5 18.99 8.64 -14.05
C LEU A 5 20.21 7.74 -14.33
N PRO A 6 20.57 6.79 -13.44
CA PRO A 6 21.66 5.84 -13.66
C PRO A 6 21.60 5.12 -15.02
N GLU A 7 20.40 4.77 -15.47
CA GLU A 7 20.18 4.06 -16.74
C GLU A 7 20.49 4.92 -17.97
N THR A 8 20.46 6.25 -17.81
CA THR A 8 20.65 7.24 -18.88
C THR A 8 22.04 7.89 -18.89
N GLU A 9 22.97 7.40 -18.08
CA GLU A 9 24.34 7.94 -18.03
C GLU A 9 25.09 7.81 -19.35
N HIS A 10 24.67 6.90 -20.23
CA HIS A 10 25.20 6.79 -21.59
C HIS A 10 24.82 7.99 -22.50
N ILE A 11 23.79 8.76 -22.12
CA ILE A 11 23.37 10.01 -22.77
C ILE A 11 23.99 11.20 -22.03
N TYR A 12 23.92 11.18 -20.69
CA TYR A 12 24.47 12.22 -19.81
C TYR A 12 25.83 11.81 -19.26
N ASP A 13 26.75 11.60 -20.21
CA ASP A 13 28.08 11.05 -19.97
C ASP A 13 29.08 12.09 -19.42
N ASP A 14 30.34 11.67 -19.27
CA ASP A 14 31.43 12.54 -18.82
C ASP A 14 31.57 13.77 -19.72
N ILE A 15 31.48 13.60 -21.04
CA ILE A 15 31.64 14.68 -22.02
C ILE A 15 30.54 15.73 -21.84
N PHE A 16 29.30 15.29 -21.63
CA PHE A 16 28.18 16.17 -21.35
C PHE A 16 28.42 16.99 -20.08
N PHE A 17 28.71 16.32 -18.96
CA PHE A 17 28.87 17.00 -17.67
C PHE A 17 30.09 17.93 -17.66
N GLU A 18 31.25 17.51 -18.20
CA GLU A 18 32.47 18.32 -18.21
C GLU A 18 32.29 19.67 -18.92
N ARG A 19 31.42 19.73 -19.94
CA ARG A 19 31.10 20.96 -20.69
C ARG A 19 30.20 21.93 -19.94
N LEU A 20 29.51 21.49 -18.88
CA LEU A 20 28.60 22.34 -18.13
C LEU A 20 29.35 23.40 -17.30
N THR A 21 28.80 24.60 -17.26
CA THR A 21 29.27 25.66 -16.35
C THR A 21 28.72 25.46 -14.93
N GLY A 22 27.51 24.91 -14.82
CA GLY A 22 26.83 24.62 -13.57
C GLY A 22 25.50 23.92 -13.84
N VAL A 23 24.84 23.49 -12.78
CA VAL A 23 23.58 22.74 -12.82
C VAL A 23 22.53 23.47 -11.99
N VAL A 24 21.27 23.45 -12.46
CA VAL A 24 20.14 23.99 -11.71
C VAL A 24 19.08 22.90 -11.64
N ASN A 25 18.71 22.49 -10.44
CA ASN A 25 17.66 21.51 -10.24
C ASN A 25 16.28 22.18 -10.35
N ALA A 26 15.38 21.46 -11.02
CA ALA A 26 13.94 21.71 -11.05
C ALA A 26 13.21 20.38 -10.82
N LEU A 27 13.53 19.75 -9.68
CA LEU A 27 13.15 18.38 -9.35
C LEU A 27 12.08 18.36 -8.26
N ASP A 28 11.24 17.32 -8.29
CA ASP A 28 10.08 17.15 -7.40
C ASP A 28 10.27 16.05 -6.33
N ASN A 29 11.37 15.30 -6.39
CA ASN A 29 11.64 14.20 -5.47
C ASN A 29 13.09 14.20 -4.96
N VAL A 30 13.26 13.80 -3.70
CA VAL A 30 14.55 13.81 -2.99
C VAL A 30 15.58 12.90 -3.66
N LYS A 31 15.18 11.72 -4.13
CA LYS A 31 16.10 10.74 -4.76
C LYS A 31 16.79 11.30 -6.01
N ALA A 32 16.04 12.02 -6.85
CA ALA A 32 16.61 12.69 -8.02
C ALA A 32 17.54 13.84 -7.62
N ARG A 33 17.19 14.62 -6.59
CA ARG A 33 18.07 15.69 -6.06
C ARG A 33 19.38 15.12 -5.55
N GLU A 34 19.34 14.04 -4.77
CA GLU A 34 20.53 13.33 -4.28
C GLU A 34 21.38 12.75 -5.44
N TYR A 35 20.74 12.20 -6.47
CA TYR A 35 21.45 11.70 -7.64
C TYR A 35 22.19 12.83 -8.37
N MET A 36 21.51 13.95 -8.63
CA MET A 36 22.13 15.12 -9.26
C MET A 36 23.23 15.73 -8.40
N ASP A 37 23.04 15.80 -7.08
CA ASP A 37 24.08 16.23 -6.14
C ASP A 37 25.34 15.38 -6.27
N ARG A 38 25.20 14.04 -6.26
CA ARG A 38 26.35 13.13 -6.44
C ARG A 38 27.07 13.34 -7.76
N ARG A 39 26.33 13.52 -8.87
CA ARG A 39 26.93 13.82 -10.19
C ARG A 39 27.67 15.16 -10.17
N CYS A 40 27.06 16.21 -9.60
CA CYS A 40 27.67 17.53 -9.51
C CYS A 40 28.93 17.54 -8.64
N VAL A 41 28.92 16.82 -7.51
CA VAL A 41 30.10 16.64 -6.66
C VAL A 41 31.21 15.89 -7.42
N TYR A 42 30.87 14.81 -8.13
CA TYR A 42 31.83 14.02 -8.91
C TYR A 42 32.52 14.86 -10.00
N TYR A 43 31.75 15.59 -10.83
CA TYR A 43 32.28 16.44 -11.90
C TYR A 43 32.70 17.85 -11.45
N ARG A 44 32.65 18.11 -10.13
CA ARG A 44 32.99 19.40 -9.52
C ARG A 44 32.24 20.56 -10.17
N LYS A 45 30.94 20.40 -10.37
CA LYS A 45 30.05 21.41 -10.95
C LYS A 45 29.27 22.15 -9.85
N PRO A 46 29.19 23.49 -9.92
CA PRO A 46 28.24 24.23 -9.09
C PRO A 46 26.81 23.75 -9.31
N LEU A 47 26.03 23.68 -8.24
CA LEU A 47 24.62 23.27 -8.28
C LEU A 47 23.76 24.29 -7.53
N VAL A 48 22.64 24.68 -8.13
CA VAL A 48 21.56 25.41 -7.47
C VAL A 48 20.37 24.48 -7.32
N ASP A 49 20.02 24.13 -6.09
CA ASP A 49 18.81 23.37 -5.77
C ASP A 49 17.71 24.28 -5.25
N SER A 50 16.47 23.98 -5.63
CA SER A 50 15.29 24.68 -5.15
C SER A 50 14.14 23.72 -4.92
N GLY A 51 13.30 24.05 -3.95
CA GLY A 51 12.13 23.27 -3.59
C GLY A 51 10.99 24.15 -3.10
N THR A 52 9.75 23.67 -3.32
CA THR A 52 8.53 24.34 -2.85
C THR A 52 7.58 23.34 -2.20
N LEU A 53 6.89 23.76 -1.13
CA LEU A 53 5.79 23.01 -0.51
C LEU A 53 4.68 23.98 -0.13
N GLY A 54 3.63 24.06 -0.96
CA GLY A 54 2.59 25.09 -0.82
C GLY A 54 3.18 26.49 -0.97
N THR A 55 3.06 27.33 0.05
CA THR A 55 3.64 28.68 0.08
C THR A 55 5.08 28.72 0.61
N LYS A 56 5.63 27.58 1.05
CA LYS A 56 7.02 27.49 1.53
C LYS A 56 7.95 27.28 0.35
N ALA A 57 9.14 27.89 0.40
CA ALA A 57 10.19 27.71 -0.59
C ALA A 57 11.56 27.64 0.09
N SER A 58 12.47 26.88 -0.51
CA SER A 58 13.88 26.80 -0.13
C SER A 58 14.78 26.89 -1.36
N VAL A 59 15.97 27.44 -1.17
CA VAL A 59 17.04 27.48 -2.18
C VAL A 59 18.34 27.11 -1.48
N GLN A 60 19.13 26.24 -2.09
CA GLN A 60 20.47 25.87 -1.63
C GLN A 60 21.46 26.00 -2.80
N VAL A 61 22.60 26.62 -2.52
CA VAL A 61 23.68 26.77 -3.50
C VAL A 61 24.86 25.92 -3.06
N VAL A 62 25.26 24.98 -3.91
CA VAL A 62 26.40 24.09 -3.72
C VAL A 62 27.55 24.55 -4.61
N VAL A 63 28.64 24.98 -3.98
CA VAL A 63 29.86 25.43 -4.65
C VAL A 63 31.00 24.46 -4.37
N PRO A 64 31.61 23.84 -5.41
CA PRO A 64 32.71 22.89 -5.24
C PRO A 64 33.83 23.46 -4.37
N HIS A 65 34.28 22.66 -3.39
CA HIS A 65 35.35 23.01 -2.45
C HIS A 65 35.07 24.20 -1.51
N VAL A 66 33.83 24.72 -1.46
CA VAL A 66 33.47 25.87 -0.62
C VAL A 66 32.32 25.56 0.33
N THR A 67 31.22 24.99 -0.17
CA THR A 67 30.04 24.67 0.63
C THR A 67 29.87 23.17 0.80
N GLU A 68 29.02 22.77 1.74
CA GLU A 68 28.52 21.40 1.78
C GLU A 68 27.64 21.09 0.56
N SER A 69 27.47 19.80 0.28
CA SER A 69 26.58 19.32 -0.79
C SER A 69 25.14 19.18 -0.27
N TYR A 70 24.17 19.01 -1.17
CA TYR A 70 22.77 18.78 -0.78
C TYR A 70 22.65 17.58 0.16
N SER A 71 23.33 16.47 -0.17
CA SER A 71 23.27 15.21 0.59
C SER A 71 24.05 15.22 1.92
N SER A 72 24.73 16.33 2.25
CA SER A 72 25.49 16.47 3.50
C SER A 72 24.57 16.67 4.71
N THR A 73 23.40 17.28 4.49
CA THR A 73 22.33 17.39 5.48
C THR A 73 21.23 16.40 5.12
N ARG A 74 20.69 15.68 6.11
CA ARG A 74 19.54 14.79 5.91
C ARG A 74 18.28 15.48 6.38
N ASP A 75 17.32 15.59 5.47
CA ASP A 75 15.96 15.96 5.83
C ASP A 75 15.35 14.90 6.76
N PRO A 76 14.48 15.30 7.70
CA PRO A 76 13.75 14.34 8.52
C PRO A 76 12.98 13.36 7.62
N PRO A 77 13.02 12.05 7.89
CA PRO A 77 12.23 11.10 7.14
C PRO A 77 10.74 11.38 7.36
N ASP A 78 9.93 11.11 6.33
CA ASP A 78 8.48 11.17 6.47
C ASP A 78 8.03 10.23 7.61
N PRO A 79 7.15 10.71 8.52
CA PRO A 79 6.67 9.88 9.62
C PRO A 79 5.84 8.70 9.06
N SER A 80 6.27 7.48 9.36
CA SER A 80 5.49 6.28 9.01
C SER A 80 4.39 6.03 10.04
N ILE A 81 3.19 5.71 9.58
CA ILE A 81 2.07 5.37 10.47
C ILE A 81 2.28 3.95 11.02
N PRO A 82 2.21 3.75 12.36
CA PRO A 82 2.28 2.42 12.97
C PRO A 82 1.28 1.43 12.36
N MET A 83 1.71 0.18 12.18
CA MET A 83 0.89 -0.88 11.57
C MET A 83 -0.36 -1.18 12.40
N CYS A 84 -0.29 -1.13 13.73
CA CYS A 84 -1.44 -1.32 14.59
C CYS A 84 -2.54 -0.26 14.38
N LEU A 85 -2.16 0.99 14.07
CA LEU A 85 -3.09 2.08 13.77
C LEU A 85 -3.72 1.92 12.40
N LEU A 86 -3.00 1.38 11.43
CA LEU A 86 -3.54 1.11 10.09
C LEU A 86 -4.52 -0.06 10.09
N HIS A 87 -4.22 -1.15 10.81
CA HIS A 87 -5.01 -2.38 10.73
C HIS A 87 -6.14 -2.49 11.76
N ASN A 88 -5.96 -1.97 12.98
CA ASN A 88 -6.87 -2.25 14.09
C ASN A 88 -7.47 -0.97 14.72
N PHE A 89 -6.68 0.10 14.85
CA PHE A 89 -7.07 1.28 15.62
C PHE A 89 -6.92 2.61 14.85
N PRO A 90 -7.51 2.75 13.65
CA PRO A 90 -7.48 4.03 12.94
C PRO A 90 -8.31 5.07 13.69
N ASN A 91 -7.77 6.28 13.82
CA ASN A 91 -8.43 7.39 14.51
C ASN A 91 -8.46 8.70 13.69
N LEU A 92 -7.64 8.76 12.64
CA LEU A 92 -7.56 9.83 11.65
C LEU A 92 -7.89 9.30 10.26
N ILE A 93 -8.33 10.18 9.36
CA ILE A 93 -8.73 9.78 8.00
C ILE A 93 -7.52 9.30 7.20
N GLU A 94 -6.34 9.87 7.43
CA GLU A 94 -5.07 9.52 6.83
C GLU A 94 -4.73 8.04 7.07
N HIS A 95 -5.08 7.49 8.23
CA HIS A 95 -4.86 6.07 8.54
C HIS A 95 -5.74 5.19 7.66
N THR A 96 -7.01 5.55 7.50
CA THR A 96 -7.95 4.81 6.64
C THR A 96 -7.62 4.93 5.16
N ILE A 97 -7.08 6.09 4.72
CA ILE A 97 -6.62 6.31 3.34
C ILE A 97 -5.38 5.45 3.06
N GLN A 98 -4.42 5.43 3.97
CA GLN A 98 -3.23 4.59 3.84
C GLN A 98 -3.61 3.11 3.83
N TRP A 99 -4.47 2.67 4.75
CA TRP A 99 -5.03 1.31 4.74
C TRP A 99 -5.72 0.97 3.41
N ALA A 100 -6.54 1.88 2.86
CA ALA A 100 -7.24 1.66 1.60
C ALA A 100 -6.27 1.57 0.41
N ARG A 101 -5.21 2.39 0.40
CA ARG A 101 -4.14 2.34 -0.61
C ARG A 101 -3.39 1.02 -0.55
N ASP A 102 -3.05 0.54 0.64
CA ASP A 102 -2.35 -0.73 0.82
C ASP A 102 -3.24 -1.91 0.41
N ASN A 103 -4.53 -1.86 0.74
CA ASN A 103 -5.51 -2.85 0.25
C ASN A 103 -5.64 -2.81 -1.28
N PHE A 104 -5.66 -1.62 -1.90
CA PHE A 104 -5.71 -1.51 -3.36
C PHE A 104 -4.49 -2.21 -3.99
N ALA A 105 -3.28 -1.92 -3.52
CA ALA A 105 -2.07 -2.55 -4.02
C ALA A 105 -2.07 -4.07 -3.77
N GLY A 106 -2.44 -4.49 -2.56
CA GLY A 106 -2.50 -5.89 -2.15
C GLY A 106 -3.56 -6.74 -2.84
N LEU A 107 -4.62 -6.13 -3.37
CA LEU A 107 -5.68 -6.83 -4.10
C LEU A 107 -5.48 -6.79 -5.62
N PHE A 108 -5.07 -5.64 -6.16
CA PHE A 108 -5.17 -5.37 -7.59
C PHE A 108 -3.82 -5.24 -8.31
N THR A 109 -2.72 -5.13 -7.57
CA THR A 109 -1.38 -4.93 -8.16
C THR A 109 -0.44 -6.09 -7.83
N ILE A 110 -0.20 -6.32 -6.54
CA ILE A 110 0.82 -7.27 -6.07
C ILE A 110 0.52 -8.71 -6.50
N PRO A 111 -0.70 -9.26 -6.30
CA PRO A 111 -0.98 -10.64 -6.70
C PRO A 111 -0.90 -10.83 -8.22
N ALA A 112 -1.36 -9.83 -8.99
CA ALA A 112 -1.33 -9.86 -10.45
C ALA A 112 0.12 -9.87 -10.98
N GLN A 113 0.99 -9.00 -10.46
CA GLN A 113 2.41 -8.97 -10.80
C GLN A 113 3.10 -10.29 -10.44
N GLN A 114 2.84 -10.82 -9.25
CA GLN A 114 3.41 -12.11 -8.82
C GLN A 114 2.95 -13.27 -9.72
N ALA A 115 1.68 -13.27 -10.12
CA ALA A 115 1.12 -14.27 -11.03
C ALA A 115 1.69 -14.14 -12.46
N GLU A 116 1.93 -12.92 -12.94
CA GLU A 116 2.58 -12.66 -14.24
C GLU A 116 4.04 -13.11 -14.24
N GLU A 117 4.82 -12.72 -13.22
CA GLU A 117 6.21 -13.15 -13.06
C GLU A 117 6.33 -14.68 -12.98
N TYR A 118 5.46 -15.33 -12.19
CA TYR A 118 5.44 -16.78 -12.10
C TYR A 118 5.11 -17.44 -13.45
N GLN A 119 4.19 -16.87 -14.25
CA GLN A 119 3.88 -17.38 -15.58
C GLN A 119 5.05 -17.20 -16.56
N ARG A 120 5.77 -16.07 -16.49
CA ARG A 120 6.90 -15.78 -17.38
C ARG A 120 8.13 -16.62 -17.05
N GLU A 121 8.53 -16.67 -15.78
CA GLU A 121 9.78 -17.28 -15.30
C GLU A 121 9.56 -18.15 -14.04
N PRO A 122 8.85 -19.30 -14.14
CA PRO A 122 8.44 -20.08 -12.95
C PRO A 122 9.61 -20.53 -12.07
N LYS A 123 10.73 -20.96 -12.68
CA LYS A 123 11.89 -21.48 -11.95
C LYS A 123 12.59 -20.39 -11.14
N GLU A 124 12.80 -19.22 -11.75
CA GLU A 124 13.50 -18.10 -11.12
C GLU A 124 12.63 -17.47 -10.03
N PHE A 125 11.33 -17.34 -10.29
CA PHE A 125 10.36 -16.90 -9.30
C PHE A 125 10.39 -17.78 -8.04
N LEU A 126 10.28 -19.10 -8.19
CA LEU A 126 10.30 -20.02 -7.05
C LEU A 126 11.63 -19.97 -6.28
N GLN A 127 12.76 -19.83 -6.99
CA GLN A 127 14.06 -19.63 -6.34
C GLN A 127 14.09 -18.33 -5.53
N ARG A 128 13.60 -17.21 -6.09
CA ARG A 128 13.51 -15.92 -5.40
C ARG A 128 12.63 -16.01 -4.15
N VAL A 129 11.45 -16.64 -4.26
CA VAL A 129 10.55 -16.84 -3.12
C VAL A 129 11.23 -17.71 -2.05
N SER A 130 11.90 -18.79 -2.43
CA SER A 130 12.59 -19.67 -1.46
C SER A 130 13.70 -18.97 -0.68
N LYS A 131 14.36 -17.97 -1.29
CA LYS A 131 15.40 -17.14 -0.66
C LYS A 131 14.86 -16.06 0.28
N ASN A 132 13.55 -15.82 0.32
CA ASN A 132 12.98 -14.89 1.29
C ASN A 132 13.09 -15.50 2.71
N ASN A 133 13.61 -14.72 3.66
CA ASN A 133 13.87 -15.17 5.03
C ASN A 133 12.58 -15.34 5.83
N SER A 134 11.52 -14.59 5.51
CA SER A 134 10.23 -14.67 6.19
C SER A 134 9.40 -15.85 5.68
N ALA A 135 9.13 -16.85 6.54
CA ALA A 135 8.24 -17.96 6.20
C ALA A 135 6.80 -17.49 5.90
N TYR A 136 6.36 -16.44 6.59
CA TYR A 136 5.07 -15.80 6.36
C TYR A 136 4.98 -15.25 4.94
N ASP A 137 5.96 -14.43 4.53
CA ASP A 137 5.98 -13.81 3.19
C ASP A 137 6.03 -14.87 2.09
N ARG A 138 6.81 -15.95 2.29
CA ARG A 138 6.86 -17.06 1.33
C ARG A 138 5.48 -17.69 1.12
N ASN A 139 4.76 -17.92 2.20
CA ASN A 139 3.42 -18.49 2.16
C ASN A 139 2.42 -17.52 1.51
N GLU A 140 2.48 -16.23 1.84
CA GLU A 140 1.62 -15.21 1.27
C GLU A 140 1.83 -15.07 -0.25
N ILE A 141 3.09 -14.94 -0.71
CA ILE A 141 3.41 -14.85 -2.14
C ILE A 141 2.92 -16.09 -2.89
N THR A 142 3.13 -17.28 -2.31
CA THR A 142 2.68 -18.54 -2.92
C THR A 142 1.17 -18.62 -3.01
N GLU A 143 0.47 -18.18 -1.96
CA GLU A 143 -0.99 -18.19 -1.91
C GLU A 143 -1.60 -17.18 -2.89
N ASN A 144 -1.00 -16.00 -3.03
CA ASN A 144 -1.41 -14.99 -4.02
C ASN A 144 -1.38 -15.55 -5.44
N VAL A 145 -0.30 -16.24 -5.82
CA VAL A 145 -0.18 -16.87 -7.14
C VAL A 145 -1.21 -17.98 -7.31
N LYS A 146 -1.37 -18.87 -6.31
CA LYS A 146 -2.35 -19.97 -6.36
C LYS A 146 -3.78 -19.47 -6.52
N ARG A 147 -4.17 -18.42 -5.80
CA ARG A 147 -5.51 -17.83 -5.88
C ARG A 147 -5.71 -17.16 -7.23
N SER A 148 -4.76 -16.35 -7.65
CA SER A 148 -4.87 -15.57 -8.90
C SER A 148 -4.92 -16.46 -10.15
N LEU A 149 -4.20 -17.59 -10.15
CA LEU A 149 -4.17 -18.52 -11.29
C LEU A 149 -5.15 -19.69 -11.16
N GLY A 150 -5.70 -19.90 -9.97
CA GLY A 150 -6.51 -21.06 -9.63
C GLY A 150 -7.96 -20.71 -9.32
N GLN A 151 -8.34 -20.98 -8.07
CA GLN A 151 -9.75 -21.06 -7.64
C GLN A 151 -10.48 -19.72 -7.57
N ASP A 152 -9.76 -18.60 -7.40
CA ASP A 152 -10.36 -17.27 -7.23
C ASP A 152 -10.45 -16.49 -8.55
N ARG A 153 -10.06 -17.12 -9.68
CA ARG A 153 -10.12 -16.50 -11.00
C ARG A 153 -11.59 -16.31 -11.44
N PRO A 154 -12.06 -15.07 -11.67
CA PRO A 154 -13.42 -14.82 -12.16
C PRO A 154 -13.58 -15.31 -13.61
N LYS A 155 -14.76 -15.82 -13.94
CA LYS A 155 -15.09 -16.26 -15.31
C LYS A 155 -15.87 -15.21 -16.09
N ASP A 156 -16.69 -14.44 -15.38
CA ASP A 156 -17.52 -13.39 -15.92
C ASP A 156 -17.61 -12.22 -14.92
N PHE A 157 -18.32 -11.16 -15.30
CA PHE A 157 -18.47 -9.99 -14.44
C PHE A 157 -19.32 -10.27 -13.18
N LEU A 158 -20.24 -11.25 -13.24
CA LEU A 158 -21.05 -11.62 -12.07
C LEU A 158 -20.19 -12.25 -10.98
N ASP A 159 -19.19 -13.06 -11.35
CA ASP A 159 -18.19 -13.56 -10.40
C ASP A 159 -17.36 -12.43 -9.78
N CYS A 160 -17.06 -11.37 -10.53
CA CYS A 160 -16.42 -10.17 -9.97
C CYS A 160 -17.31 -9.46 -8.94
N ILE A 161 -18.63 -9.39 -9.15
CA ILE A 161 -19.58 -8.83 -8.17
C ILE A 161 -19.63 -9.70 -6.90
N LYS A 162 -19.68 -11.04 -7.03
CA LYS A 162 -19.65 -11.97 -5.88
C LYS A 162 -18.37 -11.84 -5.07
N TRP A 163 -17.24 -11.73 -5.75
CA TRP A 163 -15.95 -11.49 -5.11
C TRP A 163 -15.94 -10.16 -4.34
N ALA A 164 -16.38 -9.07 -4.98
CA ALA A 164 -16.43 -7.75 -4.35
C ALA A 164 -17.37 -7.73 -3.14
N ARG A 165 -18.53 -8.40 -3.21
CA ARG A 165 -19.47 -8.53 -2.09
C ARG A 165 -18.87 -9.31 -0.92
N SER A 166 -18.16 -10.39 -1.21
CA SER A 166 -17.46 -11.19 -0.19
C SER A 166 -16.30 -10.41 0.43
N LEU A 167 -15.60 -9.60 -0.36
CA LEU A 167 -14.54 -8.71 0.11
C LEU A 167 -15.07 -7.64 1.06
N PHE A 168 -16.20 -6.99 0.71
CA PHE A 168 -16.87 -6.02 1.60
C PHE A 168 -17.18 -6.66 2.95
N GLU A 169 -17.81 -7.84 2.94
CA GLU A 169 -18.14 -8.58 4.16
C GLU A 169 -16.89 -8.86 4.99
N LYS A 170 -15.83 -9.34 4.33
CA LYS A 170 -14.58 -9.64 5.02
C LYS A 170 -13.97 -8.41 5.69
N GLN A 171 -13.85 -7.30 4.96
CA GLN A 171 -13.11 -6.12 5.41
C GLN A 171 -13.89 -5.26 6.41
N PHE A 172 -15.18 -5.01 6.15
CA PHE A 172 -15.97 -4.03 6.90
C PHE A 172 -16.95 -4.65 7.90
N HIS A 173 -17.21 -5.95 7.78
CA HIS A 173 -18.03 -6.71 8.73
C HIS A 173 -17.17 -7.66 9.58
N ASN A 174 -16.62 -8.71 8.97
CA ASN A 174 -16.02 -9.85 9.69
C ASN A 174 -14.77 -9.47 10.48
N THR A 175 -13.86 -8.69 9.90
CA THR A 175 -12.68 -8.21 10.62
C THR A 175 -13.07 -7.36 11.83
N ILE A 176 -14.09 -6.52 11.69
CA ILE A 176 -14.59 -5.67 12.78
C ILE A 176 -15.30 -6.49 13.85
N ALA A 177 -16.13 -7.45 13.45
CA ALA A 177 -16.81 -8.36 14.35
C ALA A 177 -15.80 -9.22 15.14
N GLN A 178 -14.72 -9.68 14.52
CA GLN A 178 -13.62 -10.37 15.21
C GLN A 178 -12.93 -9.44 16.20
N LEU A 179 -12.66 -8.19 15.83
CA LEU A 179 -12.03 -7.21 16.72
C LEU A 179 -12.88 -6.94 17.96
N LEU A 180 -14.20 -6.79 17.80
CA LEU A 180 -15.14 -6.59 18.92
C LEU A 180 -15.35 -7.86 19.75
N TYR A 181 -15.22 -9.05 19.17
CA TYR A 181 -15.21 -10.30 19.92
C TYR A 181 -14.01 -10.38 20.86
N ASN A 182 -12.83 -9.96 20.37
CA ASN A 182 -11.60 -9.90 21.14
C ASN A 182 -11.61 -8.79 22.21
N PHE A 183 -12.14 -7.61 21.85
CA PHE A 183 -12.23 -6.46 22.72
C PHE A 183 -13.66 -5.89 22.69
N PRO A 184 -14.56 -6.43 23.54
CA PRO A 184 -15.93 -5.92 23.66
C PRO A 184 -16.00 -4.42 23.93
N GLU A 185 -17.14 -3.79 23.64
CA GLU A 185 -17.32 -2.34 23.82
C GLU A 185 -17.06 -1.88 25.27
N ASP A 186 -17.42 -2.72 26.24
CA ASP A 186 -17.23 -2.51 27.66
C ASP A 186 -15.89 -3.07 28.18
N HIS A 187 -14.97 -3.48 27.31
CA HIS A 187 -13.69 -4.07 27.70
C HIS A 187 -12.85 -3.11 28.56
N VAL A 188 -12.39 -3.63 29.70
CA VAL A 188 -11.56 -2.93 30.66
C VAL A 188 -10.20 -3.62 30.72
N THR A 189 -9.13 -2.83 30.66
CA THR A 189 -7.75 -3.31 30.75
C THR A 189 -7.45 -3.84 32.17
N THR A 190 -6.33 -4.56 32.33
CA THR A 190 -5.87 -5.05 33.65
C THR A 190 -5.64 -3.93 34.66
N ALA A 191 -5.41 -2.69 34.20
CA ALA A 191 -5.26 -1.50 35.03
C ALA A 191 -6.60 -0.86 35.46
N GLY A 192 -7.75 -1.41 35.02
CA GLY A 192 -9.07 -0.87 35.35
C GLY A 192 -9.55 0.27 34.43
N GLU A 193 -8.81 0.59 33.37
CA GLU A 193 -9.16 1.64 32.41
C GLU A 193 -9.94 1.06 31.21
N ARG A 194 -10.87 1.84 30.63
CA ARG A 194 -11.59 1.44 29.41
C ARG A 194 -10.61 1.28 28.24
N PHE A 195 -10.68 0.12 27.58
CA PHE A 195 -9.85 -0.19 26.41
C PHE A 195 -10.10 0.77 25.25
N TRP A 196 -11.38 1.00 24.93
CA TRP A 196 -11.82 1.96 23.91
C TRP A 196 -11.81 3.38 24.47
N SER A 197 -10.62 3.97 24.57
CA SER A 197 -10.43 5.32 25.06
C SER A 197 -9.29 6.06 24.35
N ARG A 198 -9.28 7.40 24.48
CA ARG A 198 -8.29 8.31 23.88
C ARG A 198 -8.18 8.13 22.36
N ASN A 199 -7.15 7.43 21.90
CA ASN A 199 -6.83 7.22 20.50
C ASN A 199 -7.49 5.97 19.91
N LYS A 200 -8.05 5.08 20.75
CA LYS A 200 -8.76 3.88 20.31
C LYS A 200 -10.26 4.17 20.22
N ARG A 201 -10.79 4.23 19.00
CA ARG A 201 -12.22 4.44 18.74
C ARG A 201 -12.90 3.08 18.60
N CYS A 202 -13.94 2.83 19.39
CA CYS A 202 -14.71 1.59 19.26
C CYS A 202 -15.38 1.56 17.86
N PRO A 203 -15.09 0.54 17.03
CA PRO A 203 -15.66 0.45 15.70
C PRO A 203 -17.09 -0.10 15.75
N HIS A 204 -17.82 0.06 14.65
CA HIS A 204 -19.12 -0.57 14.47
C HIS A 204 -19.07 -1.44 13.23
N VAL A 205 -19.68 -2.62 13.33
CA VAL A 205 -19.80 -3.55 12.22
C VAL A 205 -20.68 -2.91 11.14
N LEU A 206 -20.23 -2.94 9.88
CA LEU A 206 -21.05 -2.48 8.76
C LEU A 206 -21.82 -3.64 8.14
N HIS A 207 -23.14 -3.50 8.07
CA HIS A 207 -23.98 -4.36 7.25
C HIS A 207 -24.09 -3.76 5.85
N PHE A 208 -23.90 -4.60 4.84
CA PHE A 208 -24.04 -4.15 3.46
C PHE A 208 -25.47 -3.65 3.19
N ASP A 209 -25.56 -2.52 2.53
CA ASP A 209 -26.83 -1.90 2.12
C ASP A 209 -26.64 -1.40 0.69
N VAL A 210 -27.44 -1.94 -0.23
CA VAL A 210 -27.39 -1.60 -1.65
C VAL A 210 -27.77 -0.15 -1.92
N ASN A 211 -28.55 0.48 -1.03
CA ASN A 211 -28.99 1.86 -1.16
C ASN A 211 -27.96 2.86 -0.60
N ASN A 212 -26.97 2.36 0.15
CA ASN A 212 -25.89 3.20 0.62
C ASN A 212 -24.88 3.42 -0.52
N LYS A 213 -24.72 4.68 -0.90
CA LYS A 213 -23.83 5.08 -1.99
C LYS A 213 -22.39 4.57 -1.82
N THR A 214 -21.81 4.67 -0.63
CA THR A 214 -20.40 4.25 -0.44
C THR A 214 -20.24 2.73 -0.50
N HIS A 215 -21.26 1.99 -0.05
CA HIS A 215 -21.27 0.53 -0.14
C HIS A 215 -21.37 0.10 -1.61
N LEU A 216 -22.30 0.66 -2.38
CA LEU A 216 -22.44 0.34 -3.80
C LEU A 216 -21.23 0.80 -4.61
N ASP A 217 -20.71 2.00 -4.37
CA ASP A 217 -19.51 2.53 -5.05
C ASP A 217 -18.29 1.60 -4.82
N PHE A 218 -18.14 1.03 -3.62
CA PHE A 218 -17.12 0.02 -3.34
C PHE A 218 -17.29 -1.23 -4.21
N ILE A 219 -18.50 -1.77 -4.30
CA ILE A 219 -18.78 -2.96 -5.13
C ILE A 219 -18.49 -2.68 -6.60
N VAL A 220 -18.95 -1.52 -7.11
CA VAL A 220 -18.72 -1.10 -8.50
C VAL A 220 -17.22 -0.98 -8.78
N ALA A 221 -16.46 -0.32 -7.91
CA ALA A 221 -15.02 -0.13 -8.09
C ALA A 221 -14.28 -1.47 -8.03
N ALA A 222 -14.51 -2.26 -6.97
CA ALA A 222 -13.80 -3.52 -6.73
C ALA A 222 -14.07 -4.56 -7.83
N SER A 223 -15.33 -4.72 -8.25
CA SER A 223 -15.70 -5.65 -9.34
C SER A 223 -15.07 -5.27 -10.68
N ASN A 224 -15.05 -3.97 -11.02
CA ASN A 224 -14.46 -3.50 -12.27
C ASN A 224 -12.93 -3.54 -12.29
N LEU A 225 -12.28 -3.31 -11.15
CA LEU A 225 -10.82 -3.47 -11.02
C LEU A 225 -10.43 -4.94 -11.18
N LEU A 226 -11.18 -5.86 -10.56
CA LEU A 226 -10.95 -7.29 -10.76
C LEU A 226 -11.19 -7.69 -12.23
N ALA A 227 -12.29 -7.23 -12.84
CA ALA A 227 -12.58 -7.49 -14.25
C ALA A 227 -11.45 -7.02 -15.17
N TYR A 228 -10.88 -5.84 -14.90
CA TYR A 228 -9.74 -5.30 -15.65
C TYR A 228 -8.53 -6.24 -15.63
N ILE A 229 -8.14 -6.72 -14.45
CA ILE A 229 -6.98 -7.59 -14.25
C ILE A 229 -7.11 -8.89 -15.05
N TYR A 230 -8.32 -9.45 -15.13
CA TYR A 230 -8.59 -10.70 -15.84
C TYR A 230 -9.08 -10.52 -17.28
N HIS A 231 -9.02 -9.30 -17.81
CA HIS A 231 -9.50 -8.96 -19.16
C HIS A 231 -10.97 -9.32 -19.41
N ILE A 232 -11.81 -9.17 -18.39
CA ILE A 232 -13.27 -9.29 -18.48
C ILE A 232 -13.84 -7.90 -18.78
N GLU A 233 -14.88 -7.85 -19.62
CA GLU A 233 -15.57 -6.59 -19.94
C GLU A 233 -16.12 -5.93 -18.67
N GLN A 234 -15.76 -4.66 -18.49
CA GLN A 234 -16.19 -3.84 -17.36
C GLN A 234 -17.63 -3.36 -17.55
N LEU A 235 -18.46 -3.43 -16.51
CA LEU A 235 -19.82 -2.88 -16.52
C LEU A 235 -19.89 -1.64 -15.62
N ARG A 236 -20.49 -0.58 -16.17
CA ARG A 236 -20.73 0.70 -15.48
C ARG A 236 -22.21 0.97 -15.20
N ASP A 237 -23.07 -0.01 -15.48
CA ASP A 237 -24.49 0.04 -15.14
C ASP A 237 -24.67 -0.23 -13.64
N ASN A 238 -24.83 0.85 -12.88
CA ASN A 238 -25.00 0.77 -11.44
C ASN A 238 -26.33 0.11 -11.04
N GLU A 239 -27.37 0.19 -11.86
CA GLU A 239 -28.68 -0.41 -11.56
C GLU A 239 -28.59 -1.93 -11.69
N TYR A 240 -27.94 -2.42 -12.76
CA TYR A 240 -27.65 -3.83 -12.91
C TYR A 240 -26.79 -4.36 -11.77
N ILE A 241 -25.69 -3.67 -11.42
CA ILE A 241 -24.79 -4.10 -10.34
C ILE A 241 -25.53 -4.13 -9.00
N ALA A 242 -26.35 -3.12 -8.70
CA ALA A 242 -27.19 -3.08 -7.51
C ALA A 242 -28.16 -4.26 -7.46
N ALA A 243 -28.83 -4.56 -8.57
CA ALA A 243 -29.77 -5.68 -8.65
C ALA A 243 -29.10 -7.04 -8.46
N GLU A 244 -27.91 -7.25 -9.03
CA GLU A 244 -27.18 -8.51 -8.88
C GLU A 244 -26.57 -8.65 -7.48
N VAL A 245 -25.93 -7.61 -6.94
CA VAL A 245 -25.29 -7.70 -5.63
C VAL A 245 -26.30 -7.94 -4.49
N ALA A 246 -27.53 -7.41 -4.62
CA ALA A 246 -28.59 -7.62 -3.65
C ALA A 246 -29.05 -9.09 -3.56
N LYS A 247 -28.83 -9.90 -4.60
CA LYS A 247 -29.18 -11.33 -4.62
C LYS A 247 -28.12 -12.20 -3.94
N ILE A 248 -26.93 -11.67 -3.68
CA ILE A 248 -25.78 -12.43 -3.21
C ILE A 248 -25.87 -12.60 -1.70
N GLN A 249 -25.96 -13.85 -1.27
CA GLN A 249 -25.87 -14.21 0.14
C GLN A 249 -24.41 -14.47 0.52
N VAL A 250 -23.99 -13.87 1.63
CA VAL A 250 -22.67 -14.09 2.23
C VAL A 250 -22.82 -14.99 3.46
N PRO A 251 -21.84 -15.88 3.74
CA PRO A 251 -21.87 -16.70 4.94
C PRO A 251 -21.88 -15.85 6.21
N GLU A 252 -22.65 -16.30 7.22
CA GLU A 252 -22.66 -15.66 8.53
C GLU A 252 -21.29 -15.77 9.21
N PHE A 253 -20.88 -14.69 9.87
CA PHE A 253 -19.60 -14.65 10.56
C PHE A 253 -19.61 -15.51 11.83
N GLN A 254 -18.57 -16.33 12.00
CA GLN A 254 -18.31 -17.05 13.24
C GLN A 254 -16.96 -16.60 13.82
N PRO A 255 -16.93 -16.05 15.04
CA PRO A 255 -15.69 -15.58 15.66
C PRO A 255 -14.75 -16.75 15.92
N LYS A 256 -13.48 -16.54 15.61
CA LYS A 256 -12.42 -17.51 15.90
C LYS A 256 -11.86 -17.26 17.30
N VAL A 257 -11.78 -18.31 18.10
CA VAL A 257 -11.17 -18.28 19.43
C VAL A 257 -9.64 -18.31 19.28
N GLY A 258 -8.95 -17.47 20.06
CA GLY A 258 -7.48 -17.48 20.10
C GLY A 258 -6.79 -16.71 18.98
N VAL A 259 -7.51 -15.86 18.23
CA VAL A 259 -6.88 -14.91 17.30
C VAL A 259 -6.20 -13.81 18.12
N THR A 260 -4.88 -13.68 18.01
CA THR A 260 -4.13 -12.59 18.64
C THR A 260 -4.27 -11.31 17.82
N ILE A 261 -4.70 -10.23 18.46
CA ILE A 261 -4.74 -8.89 17.87
C ILE A 261 -3.76 -8.02 18.65
N PHE A 262 -2.76 -7.49 17.95
CA PHE A 262 -1.69 -6.69 18.56
C PHE A 262 -2.14 -5.24 18.77
N GLU A 263 -1.87 -4.71 19.96
CA GLU A 263 -2.21 -3.34 20.34
C GLU A 263 -1.17 -2.33 19.88
N ASN A 264 0.08 -2.78 19.69
CA ASN A 264 1.19 -1.96 19.24
C ASN A 264 2.15 -2.75 18.36
N ASP A 265 3.00 -2.02 17.63
CA ASP A 265 3.95 -2.60 16.68
C ASP A 265 5.06 -3.41 17.37
N GLU A 266 5.37 -3.14 18.64
CA GLU A 266 6.36 -3.93 19.39
C GLU A 266 5.86 -5.34 19.66
N GLN A 267 4.59 -5.49 20.07
CA GLN A 267 3.98 -6.80 20.25
C GLN A 267 3.92 -7.59 18.94
N LEU A 268 3.60 -6.90 17.83
CA LEU A 268 3.60 -7.51 16.49
C LEU A 268 5.00 -7.98 16.10
N LYS A 269 6.03 -7.13 16.27
CA LYS A 269 7.42 -7.48 15.96
C LYS A 269 7.91 -8.67 16.78
N ASN A 270 7.63 -8.68 18.09
CA ASN A 270 8.04 -9.77 18.97
C ASN A 270 7.41 -11.11 18.58
N ASP A 271 6.15 -11.14 18.13
CA ASP A 271 5.52 -12.36 17.63
C ASP A 271 6.12 -12.80 16.28
N MET A 272 6.44 -11.86 15.39
CA MET A 272 7.09 -12.16 14.11
C MET A 272 8.52 -12.70 14.28
N GLU A 273 9.28 -12.22 15.27
CA GLU A 273 10.63 -12.71 15.56
C GLU A 273 10.66 -14.09 16.23
N GLN A 274 9.56 -14.49 16.87
CA GLN A 274 9.42 -15.79 17.54
C GLN A 274 8.92 -16.92 16.62
N ARG A 275 8.55 -16.60 15.36
CA ARG A 275 8.00 -17.53 14.37
C ARG A 275 8.98 -17.81 13.23
#